data_AF-A0A921IZE9-F1
#
_entry.id   AF-A0A921IZE9-F1
#
_cell.length_a   1.000
_cell.length_b   1.000
_cell.length_c   1.000
_cell.angle_alpha   90.00
_cell.angle_beta   90.00
_cell.angle_gamma   90.00
#
_symmetry.space_group_name_H-M   'P 1'
#
loop_
_entity.id
_entity.type
_entity.pdbx_description
1 polymer ?
#
loop_
_entity_poly.entity_id
_entity_poly.type
_entity_poly.pdbx_seq_one_letter_code
_entity_poly.pdbx_strand_id
1 'polypeptide(L)'
;MAMVTARVDAERKREAEMVLKRHGLTYSDVIRDLTNYLADTGELPEFERITLDLVRRREMERKLAIIEMFANAELPAVEGDWSDEEIVEQERLRKAGEPW
;
A
#
# COMPACT_ATOMS: atom_id res chain seq x y z
N MET A 1 -1.84 18.70 -27.49
CA MET A 1 -2.80 18.24 -26.46
C MET A 1 -2.30 16.89 -25.96
N ALA A 2 -2.04 16.75 -24.67
CA ALA A 2 -1.53 15.51 -24.05
C ALA A 2 -2.67 14.80 -23.29
N MET A 3 -2.60 13.48 -23.19
CA MET A 3 -3.58 12.67 -22.47
C MET A 3 -2.96 12.09 -21.20
N VAL A 4 -3.70 12.14 -20.10
CA VAL A 4 -3.33 11.50 -18.84
C VAL A 4 -4.24 10.29 -18.62
N THR A 5 -3.64 9.11 -18.48
CA THR A 5 -4.34 7.87 -18.16
C THR A 5 -3.82 7.33 -16.83
N ALA A 6 -4.71 7.20 -15.85
CA ALA A 6 -4.38 6.68 -14.52
C ALA A 6 -5.31 5.52 -14.16
N ARG A 7 -4.74 4.47 -13.56
CA ARG A 7 -5.52 3.37 -12.99
C ARG A 7 -5.97 3.77 -11.58
N VAL A 8 -7.25 3.61 -11.30
CA VAL A 8 -7.86 3.98 -10.03
C VAL A 8 -8.86 2.90 -9.64
N ASP A 9 -9.01 2.67 -8.34
CA ASP A 9 -10.06 1.80 -7.82
C ASP A 9 -11.45 2.30 -8.25
N ALA A 10 -12.29 1.38 -8.72
CA ALA A 10 -13.56 1.71 -9.36
C ALA A 10 -14.59 2.26 -8.37
N GLU A 11 -14.60 1.77 -7.13
CA GLU A 11 -15.53 2.24 -6.10
C GLU A 11 -15.13 3.63 -5.63
N ARG A 12 -13.85 3.82 -5.29
CA ARG A 12 -13.29 5.13 -4.93
C ARG A 12 -13.48 6.16 -6.04
N LYS A 13 -13.31 5.75 -7.30
CA LYS A 13 -13.55 6.64 -8.45
C LYS A 13 -14.99 7.16 -8.44
N ARG A 14 -15.98 6.28 -8.24
CA ARG A 14 -17.40 6.66 -8.20
C ARG A 14 -17.71 7.58 -7.04
N GLU A 15 -17.21 7.28 -5.85
CA GLU A 15 -17.40 8.11 -4.65
C GLU A 15 -16.88 9.53 -4.87
N ALA A 16 -15.63 9.66 -5.31
CA ALA A 16 -15.05 10.96 -5.59
C ALA A 16 -15.76 11.68 -6.76
N GLU A 17 -16.25 10.95 -7.78
CA GLU A 17 -17.07 11.55 -8.86
C GLU A 17 -18.36 12.18 -8.33
N MET A 18 -19.02 11.55 -7.34
CA MET A 18 -20.20 12.12 -6.70
C MET A 18 -19.87 13.41 -5.94
N VAL A 19 -18.73 13.46 -5.25
CA VAL A 19 -18.27 14.68 -4.57
C VAL A 19 -18.02 15.78 -5.60
N LEU A 20 -17.22 15.50 -6.63
CA LEU A 20 -16.87 16.48 -7.65
C LEU A 20 -18.10 17.05 -8.36
N LYS A 21 -19.07 16.20 -8.71
CA LYS A 21 -20.35 16.63 -9.31
C LYS A 21 -21.13 17.60 -8.43
N ARG A 22 -21.15 17.40 -7.10
CA ARG A 22 -21.81 18.35 -6.18
C ARG A 22 -21.16 19.73 -6.20
N HIS A 23 -19.89 19.82 -6.57
CA HIS A 23 -19.15 21.07 -6.70
C HIS A 23 -19.05 21.55 -8.16
N GLY A 24 -19.76 20.91 -9.11
CA GLY A 24 -19.72 21.28 -10.52
C GLY A 24 -18.40 21.00 -11.22
N LEU A 25 -17.54 20.15 -10.64
CA LEU A 25 -16.22 19.82 -11.16
C LEU A 25 -16.19 18.42 -11.77
N THR A 26 -15.26 18.21 -12.71
CA THR A 26 -14.91 16.88 -13.22
C THR A 26 -13.50 16.49 -12.79
N TYR A 27 -13.18 15.20 -12.90
CA TYR A 27 -11.80 14.73 -12.71
C TYR A 27 -10.80 15.45 -13.60
N SER A 28 -11.18 15.70 -14.85
CA SER A 28 -10.31 16.37 -15.80
C SER A 28 -10.02 17.81 -15.39
N ASP A 29 -10.97 18.50 -14.76
CA ASP A 29 -10.77 19.86 -14.24
C ASP A 29 -9.79 19.83 -13.07
N VAL A 30 -10.02 18.95 -12.10
CA VAL A 30 -9.13 18.79 -10.94
C VAL A 30 -7.72 18.39 -11.34
N ILE A 31 -7.57 17.41 -12.25
CA ILE A 31 -6.25 16.98 -12.73
C ILE A 31 -5.55 18.11 -13.49
N ARG A 32 -6.29 18.91 -14.28
CA ARG A 32 -5.72 20.07 -14.98
C ARG A 32 -5.28 21.15 -13.99
N ASP A 33 -6.12 21.50 -13.04
CA ASP A 33 -5.83 22.52 -12.03
C ASP A 33 -4.63 22.11 -11.17
N LEU A 34 -4.57 20.85 -10.75
CA LEU A 34 -3.42 20.30 -10.03
C LEU A 34 -2.15 20.35 -10.90
N THR A 35 -2.24 19.94 -12.16
CA THR A 35 -1.07 19.95 -13.07
C THR A 35 -0.53 21.36 -13.25
N ASN A 36 -1.42 22.35 -13.45
CA ASN A 36 -1.06 23.75 -13.58
C ASN A 36 -0.44 24.28 -12.28
N TYR A 37 -1.05 23.99 -11.13
CA TYR A 37 -0.52 24.38 -9.83
C TYR A 37 0.90 23.84 -9.60
N LEU A 38 1.13 22.56 -9.88
CA LEU A 38 2.45 21.94 -9.77
C LEU A 38 3.47 22.60 -10.70
N ALA A 39 3.06 22.94 -11.92
CA ALA A 39 3.93 23.61 -12.88
C ALA A 39 4.28 25.04 -12.46
N ASP A 40 3.31 25.77 -11.90
CA ASP A 40 3.46 27.18 -11.51
C ASP A 40 4.24 27.34 -10.20
N THR A 41 4.02 26.45 -9.23
CA THR A 41 4.56 26.58 -7.87
C THR A 41 5.73 25.65 -7.56
N GLY A 42 5.85 24.53 -8.27
CA GLY A 42 6.83 23.48 -7.96
C GLY A 42 6.55 22.73 -6.65
N GLU A 43 5.44 23.01 -5.98
CA GLU A 43 5.08 22.43 -4.69
C GLU A 43 3.76 21.67 -4.76
N LEU A 44 3.55 20.71 -3.85
CA LEU A 44 2.24 20.07 -3.68
C LEU A 44 1.27 21.01 -2.94
N PRO A 45 -0.01 21.10 -3.37
CA PRO A 45 -1.03 21.84 -2.65
C PRO A 45 -1.12 21.43 -1.18
N GLU A 46 -1.41 22.41 -0.32
CA GLU A 46 -1.39 22.24 1.13
C GLU A 46 -2.40 21.18 1.63
N PHE A 47 -3.58 21.12 1.01
CA PHE A 47 -4.62 20.10 1.30
C PHE A 47 -4.17 18.67 0.96
N GLU A 48 -3.32 18.52 -0.05
CA GLU A 48 -2.78 17.23 -0.47
C GLU A 48 -1.71 16.72 0.49
N ARG A 49 -0.95 17.60 1.15
CA ARG A 49 0.00 17.21 2.21
C ARG A 49 -0.72 16.52 3.37
N ILE A 50 -1.86 17.07 3.80
CA ILE A 50 -2.67 16.51 4.90
C ILE A 50 -3.31 15.17 4.50
N THR A 51 -3.82 15.07 3.27
CA THR A 51 -4.47 13.84 2.77
C THR A 51 -3.46 12.73 2.51
N LEU A 52 -2.27 13.05 1.97
CA LEU A 52 -1.16 12.11 1.82
C LEU A 52 -0.66 11.61 3.17
N ASP A 53 -0.58 12.47 4.18
CA ASP A 53 -0.22 12.06 5.54
C ASP A 53 -1.26 11.13 6.16
N LEU A 54 -2.55 11.34 5.90
CA LEU A 54 -3.63 10.42 6.30
C LEU A 54 -3.49 9.04 5.63
N VAL A 55 -3.20 9.00 4.33
CA VAL A 55 -2.97 7.74 3.60
C VAL A 55 -1.72 7.03 4.10
N ARG A 56 -0.62 7.76 4.29
CA ARG A 56 0.64 7.24 4.85
C ARG A 56 0.47 6.71 6.27
N ARG A 57 -0.26 7.43 7.13
CA ARG A 57 -0.60 6.96 8.49
C ARG A 57 -1.39 5.68 8.45
N ARG A 58 -2.41 5.59 7.59
CA ARG A 58 -3.22 4.37 7.45
C ARG A 58 -2.42 3.17 6.94
N GLU A 59 -1.45 3.40 6.05
CA GLU A 59 -0.53 2.36 5.59
C GLU A 59 0.45 1.95 6.69
N MET A 60 0.96 2.92 7.46
CA MET A 60 1.83 2.69 8.60
C MET A 60 1.11 1.92 9.72
N GLU A 61 -0.13 2.26 10.04
CA GLU A 61 -1.00 1.54 10.98
C GLU A 61 -1.20 0.08 10.55
N ARG A 62 -1.43 -0.18 9.25
CA ARG A 62 -1.50 -1.56 8.74
C ARG A 62 -0.19 -2.32 8.94
N LYS A 63 0.95 -1.70 8.64
CA LYS A 63 2.27 -2.32 8.83
C LYS A 63 2.54 -2.61 10.31
N LEU A 64 2.20 -1.67 11.20
CA LEU A 64 2.33 -1.85 12.64
C LEU A 64 1.43 -2.97 13.17
N ALA A 65 0.18 -3.05 12.72
CA ALA A 65 -0.73 -4.14 13.10
C ALA A 65 -0.19 -5.53 12.70
N ILE A 66 0.47 -5.63 11.54
CA ILE A 66 1.14 -6.87 11.12
C ILE A 66 2.31 -7.19 12.06
N ILE A 67 3.15 -6.20 12.38
CA ILE A 67 4.28 -6.39 13.30
C ILE A 67 3.79 -6.80 14.68
N GLU A 68 2.75 -6.17 15.23
CA GLU A 68 2.15 -6.54 16.51
C GLU A 68 1.57 -7.95 16.49
N MET A 69 0.95 -8.36 15.38
CA MET A 69 0.46 -9.72 15.20
C MET A 69 1.59 -10.75 15.26
N PHE A 70 2.76 -10.47 14.67
CA PHE A 70 3.92 -11.36 14.76
C PHE A 70 4.65 -11.28 16.10
N ALA A 71 4.76 -10.09 16.69
CA ALA A 71 5.42 -9.89 17.98
C ALA A 71 4.66 -10.55 19.15
N ASN A 72 3.34 -10.64 19.04
CA ASN A 72 2.47 -11.28 20.02
C ASN A 72 2.01 -12.68 19.59
N ALA A 73 2.50 -13.20 18.47
CA ALA A 73 2.25 -14.59 18.11
C ALA A 73 2.95 -15.47 19.15
N GLU A 74 2.21 -16.40 19.76
CA GLU A 74 2.81 -17.49 20.49
C GLU A 74 3.68 -18.26 19.51
N LEU A 75 5.01 -18.12 19.65
CA LEU A 75 5.94 -18.93 18.90
C LEU A 75 5.65 -20.38 19.27
N PRO A 76 5.48 -21.29 18.29
CA PRO A 76 5.32 -22.70 18.60
C PRO A 76 6.50 -23.14 19.46
N ALA A 77 6.24 -24.00 20.45
CA ALA A 77 7.29 -24.59 21.25
C ALA A 77 8.34 -25.18 20.29
N VAL A 78 9.62 -24.85 20.51
CA VAL A 78 10.73 -25.40 19.74
C VAL A 78 10.76 -26.90 20.03
N GLU A 79 10.11 -27.70 19.19
CA GLU A 79 10.18 -29.16 19.26
C GLU A 79 11.52 -29.62 18.68
N GLY A 80 12.49 -29.75 19.56
CA GLY A 80 13.79 -30.35 19.28
C GLY A 80 14.96 -29.38 19.43
N ASP A 81 16.11 -29.89 19.90
CA ASP A 81 17.37 -29.16 20.09
C ASP A 81 18.05 -28.74 18.76
N TRP A 82 17.29 -28.67 17.67
CA TRP A 82 17.84 -28.40 16.34
C TRP A 82 17.90 -26.90 16.12
N SER A 83 19.07 -26.44 15.71
CA SER A 83 19.29 -25.06 15.26
C SER A 83 18.53 -24.78 13.96
N ASP A 84 18.23 -23.51 13.71
CA ASP A 84 17.59 -23.06 12.46
C ASP A 84 18.33 -23.56 11.21
N GLU A 85 19.66 -23.68 11.28
CA GLU A 85 20.50 -24.20 10.19
C GLU A 85 20.25 -25.71 9.95
N GLU A 86 20.10 -26.50 11.02
CA GLU A 86 19.81 -27.94 10.93
C GLU A 86 18.41 -28.22 10.40
N ILE A 87 17.43 -27.38 10.73
CA ILE A 87 16.05 -27.47 10.21
C ILE A 87 16.03 -27.20 8.71
N VAL A 88 16.73 -26.16 8.24
CA VAL A 88 16.82 -25.81 6.82
C VAL A 88 17.52 -26.90 6.02
N GLU A 89 18.58 -27.49 6.57
CA GLU A 89 19.32 -28.55 5.90
C GLU A 89 18.52 -29.87 5.85
N GLN A 90 17.75 -30.20 6.88
CA GLN A 90 16.80 -31.32 6.87
C GLN A 90 15.68 -31.15 5.84
N GLU A 91 15.09 -29.95 5.72
CA GLU A 91 14.08 -29.67 4.67
C GLU A 91 14.68 -29.80 3.26
N ARG A 92 15.92 -29.34 3.06
CA ARG A 92 16.64 -29.52 1.78
C ARG A 92 16.88 -31.00 1.47
N LEU A 93 17.34 -31.77 2.44
CA LEU A 93 17.58 -33.21 2.29
C LEU A 93 16.26 -33.96 2.05
N ARG A 94 15.17 -33.59 2.72
CA ARG A 94 13.83 -34.18 2.50
C ARG A 94 13.33 -33.93 1.08
N LYS A 95 13.45 -32.70 0.58
CA LYS A 95 13.08 -32.35 -0.81
C LYS A 95 13.98 -32.99 -1.86
N ALA A 96 15.24 -33.24 -1.53
CA ALA A 96 16.16 -33.95 -2.41
C ALA A 96 15.93 -35.48 -2.43
N GLY A 97 15.25 -36.02 -1.42
CA GLY A 97 14.98 -37.44 -1.23
C GLY A 97 13.59 -37.91 -1.67
N GLU A 98 12.66 -37.04 -2.05
CA GLU A 98 11.35 -37.45 -2.60
C GLU A 98 11.51 -37.88 -4.08
N PRO A 99 11.27 -39.16 -4.42
CA PRO A 99 11.02 -39.55 -5.79
C PRO A 99 9.60 -39.09 -6.17
N TRP A 100 9.48 -38.47 -7.34
CA TRP A 100 8.25 -38.03 -7.98
C TRP A 100 7.19 -39.14 -8.10
#